data_AF-A0A3R7CT05-F1
#
_entry.id   AF-A0A3R7CT05-F1
#
_cell.length_a   1.000
_cell.length_b   1.000
_cell.length_c   1.000
_cell.angle_alpha   90.00
_cell.angle_beta   90.00
_cell.angle_gamma   90.00
#
_symmetry.space_group_name_H-M   'P 1'
#
loop_
_entity.id
_entity.type
_entity.pdbx_description
1 polymer ?
#
loop_
_entity_poly.entity_id
_entity_poly.type
_entity_poly.pdbx_seq_one_letter_code
_entity_poly.pdbx_strand_id
1 'polypeptide(L)'
;MKMLINHGFTPIIHGSVARGDVAENSDVDVVILDVVPSYKVEIALENSGFKIFDKIMVQASPRHTVKAHIYLDELTTITFPLVKLTKIEREFYRFGGELDVEGLENNVRVVGVDKRLMLIEPTLKGHVESSILGREVEVASRLGVSVDIVNERIRVLMRRDDVGRTGVFLKVRLGENDVFEDVLRKIVSKNPAIRRMMIQRGLL
;
A
#
# COMPACT_ATOMS: atom_id res chain seq x y z
N MET A 1 13.89 5.97 -0.55
CA MET A 1 13.40 6.23 0.83
C MET A 1 14.17 7.32 1.58
N LYS A 2 15.52 7.34 1.60
CA LYS A 2 16.31 8.40 2.27
C LYS A 2 15.88 9.83 1.94
N MET A 3 15.63 10.11 0.66
CA MET A 3 15.10 11.40 0.22
C MET A 3 13.80 11.79 0.92
N LEU A 4 12.87 10.84 1.13
CA LEU A 4 11.60 11.11 1.80
C LEU A 4 11.84 11.43 3.29
N ILE A 5 12.76 10.71 3.93
CA ILE A 5 13.17 10.99 5.33
C ILE A 5 13.75 12.39 5.45
N ASN A 6 14.63 12.80 4.53
CA ASN A 6 15.23 14.14 4.55
C ASN A 6 14.19 15.26 4.41
N HIS A 7 13.00 14.94 3.88
CA HIS A 7 11.86 15.86 3.77
C HIS A 7 10.82 15.66 4.89
N GLY A 8 11.14 14.91 5.93
CA GLY A 8 10.32 14.74 7.14
C GLY A 8 9.25 13.65 7.04
N PHE A 9 9.33 12.74 6.08
CA PHE A 9 8.42 11.60 5.97
C PHE A 9 8.97 10.34 6.66
N THR A 10 8.07 9.43 6.99
CA THR A 10 8.35 8.12 7.61
C THR A 10 8.00 6.98 6.64
N PRO A 11 8.75 6.83 5.53
CA PRO A 11 8.44 5.82 4.53
C PRO A 11 8.74 4.41 5.04
N ILE A 12 7.93 3.45 4.61
CA ILE A 12 8.22 2.01 4.66
C ILE A 12 8.34 1.47 3.24
N ILE A 13 8.96 0.31 3.09
CA ILE A 13 8.81 -0.54 1.91
C ILE A 13 7.87 -1.68 2.23
N HIS A 14 7.10 -2.10 1.23
CA HIS A 14 6.06 -3.10 1.39
C HIS A 14 6.23 -4.24 0.37
N GLY A 15 5.77 -5.43 0.74
CA GLY A 15 5.62 -6.54 -0.21
C GLY A 15 6.90 -7.35 -0.39
N SER A 16 7.13 -7.83 -1.62
CA SER A 16 8.23 -8.77 -1.92
C SER A 16 9.61 -8.21 -1.59
N VAL A 17 9.82 -6.91 -1.75
CA VAL A 17 11.11 -6.29 -1.37
C VAL A 17 11.35 -6.33 0.14
N ALA A 18 10.31 -6.12 0.95
CA ALA A 18 10.40 -6.21 2.41
C ALA A 18 10.67 -7.65 2.89
N ARG A 19 10.01 -8.63 2.26
CA ARG A 19 10.09 -10.05 2.60
C ARG A 19 11.32 -10.76 2.00
N GLY A 20 11.81 -10.29 0.87
CA GLY A 20 12.98 -10.84 0.17
C GLY A 20 12.65 -11.87 -0.91
N ASP A 21 11.38 -12.18 -1.18
CA ASP A 21 10.92 -13.05 -2.27
C ASP A 21 10.77 -12.27 -3.59
N VAL A 22 11.85 -11.61 -4.02
CA VAL A 22 11.87 -10.75 -5.22
C VAL A 22 12.22 -11.53 -6.50
N ALA A 23 11.67 -11.07 -7.63
CA ALA A 23 12.00 -11.46 -9.00
C ALA A 23 12.32 -10.21 -9.84
N GLU A 24 12.88 -10.38 -11.05
CA GLU A 24 13.31 -9.26 -11.92
C GLU A 24 12.21 -8.24 -12.22
N ASN A 25 10.95 -8.66 -12.26
CA ASN A 25 9.78 -7.83 -12.53
C ASN A 25 8.99 -7.47 -11.26
N SER A 26 9.62 -7.55 -10.08
CA SER A 26 8.96 -7.18 -8.83
C SER A 26 8.82 -5.68 -8.69
N ASP A 27 7.61 -5.24 -8.37
CA ASP A 27 7.32 -3.85 -8.03
C ASP A 27 8.05 -3.43 -6.74
N VAL A 28 8.48 -2.16 -6.70
CA VAL A 28 9.06 -1.48 -5.55
C VAL A 28 8.01 -0.53 -4.97
N ASP A 29 7.29 -0.99 -3.95
CA ASP A 29 6.26 -0.23 -3.26
C ASP A 29 6.83 0.50 -2.03
N VAL A 30 7.06 1.80 -2.17
CA VAL A 30 7.35 2.70 -1.05
C VAL A 30 6.05 3.31 -0.55
N VAL A 31 5.80 3.26 0.76
CA VAL A 31 4.54 3.72 1.35
C VAL A 31 4.79 4.74 2.46
N ILE A 32 4.10 5.87 2.41
CA ILE A 32 3.97 6.79 3.55
C ILE A 32 2.60 6.49 4.18
N LEU A 33 2.61 6.08 5.45
CA LEU A 33 1.39 5.58 6.11
C LEU A 33 0.51 6.69 6.66
N ASP A 34 1.07 7.88 6.85
CA ASP A 34 0.38 9.07 7.31
C ASP A 34 -0.31 9.80 6.16
N VAL A 35 -1.38 10.53 6.49
CA VAL A 35 -2.00 11.45 5.53
C VAL A 35 -1.11 12.68 5.42
N VAL A 36 -0.54 12.86 4.25
CA VAL A 36 0.39 13.96 3.94
C VAL A 36 -0.15 14.80 2.79
N PRO A 37 0.13 16.12 2.77
CA PRO A 37 -0.19 16.94 1.60
C PRO A 37 0.58 16.43 0.38
N SER A 38 -0.14 16.11 -0.70
CA SER A 38 0.44 15.50 -1.90
C SER A 38 1.58 16.33 -2.50
N TYR A 39 1.40 17.65 -2.57
CA TYR A 39 2.41 18.57 -3.10
C TYR A 39 3.76 18.49 -2.37
N LYS A 40 3.79 18.15 -1.07
CA LYS A 40 5.05 18.00 -0.33
C LYS A 40 5.82 16.77 -0.78
N VAL A 41 5.11 15.70 -1.13
CA VAL A 41 5.73 14.48 -1.68
C VAL A 41 6.28 14.79 -3.08
N GLU A 42 5.51 15.47 -3.91
CA GLU A 42 5.94 15.88 -5.27
C GLU A 42 7.20 16.77 -5.23
N ILE A 43 7.19 17.82 -4.41
CA ILE A 43 8.37 18.70 -4.22
C ILE A 43 9.59 17.92 -3.72
N ALA A 44 9.42 16.99 -2.78
CA ALA A 44 10.53 16.19 -2.25
C ALA A 44 11.19 15.33 -3.35
N LEU A 45 10.38 14.82 -4.28
CA LEU A 45 10.85 14.04 -5.42
C LEU A 45 11.61 14.90 -6.41
N GLU A 46 11.00 16.02 -6.83
CA GLU A 46 11.59 16.96 -7.78
C GLU A 46 12.92 17.54 -7.27
N ASN A 47 12.95 18.01 -6.02
CA ASN A 47 14.16 18.54 -5.39
C ASN A 47 15.30 17.52 -5.30
N SER A 48 14.97 16.24 -5.36
CA SER A 48 15.94 15.15 -5.32
C SER A 48 16.25 14.57 -6.70
N GLY A 49 15.81 15.25 -7.77
CA GLY A 49 16.10 14.90 -9.15
C GLY A 49 15.27 13.76 -9.72
N PHE A 50 14.23 13.31 -9.02
CA PHE A 50 13.31 12.29 -9.55
C PHE A 50 12.31 12.93 -10.51
N LYS A 51 11.99 12.21 -11.59
CA LYS A 51 10.91 12.57 -12.50
C LYS A 51 9.66 11.79 -12.14
N ILE A 52 8.54 12.49 -12.02
CA ILE A 52 7.24 11.85 -11.84
C ILE A 52 6.78 11.31 -13.21
N PHE A 53 6.62 10.00 -13.31
CA PHE A 53 6.18 9.31 -14.52
C PHE A 53 4.67 9.31 -14.66
N ASP A 54 3.93 9.02 -13.58
CA ASP A 54 2.47 9.02 -13.57
C ASP A 54 1.91 9.34 -12.17
N LYS A 55 0.72 9.94 -12.12
CA LYS A 55 -0.02 10.20 -10.88
C LYS A 55 -1.38 9.53 -10.97
N ILE A 56 -1.64 8.58 -10.07
CA ILE A 56 -2.90 7.83 -10.07
C ILE A 56 -3.54 7.84 -8.67
N MET A 57 -4.78 8.29 -8.60
CA MET A 57 -5.63 8.15 -7.43
C MET A 57 -6.45 6.86 -7.54
N VAL A 58 -6.40 6.01 -6.50
CA VAL A 58 -7.12 4.73 -6.50
C VAL A 58 -7.93 4.51 -5.24
N GLN A 59 -8.99 3.71 -5.38
CA GLN A 59 -9.78 3.22 -4.27
C GLN A 59 -10.23 1.79 -4.57
N ALA A 60 -9.80 0.82 -3.75
CA ALA A 60 -10.07 -0.60 -4.03
C ALA A 60 -11.56 -0.96 -3.92
N SER A 61 -12.29 -0.39 -2.95
CA SER A 61 -13.73 -0.55 -2.80
C SER A 61 -14.34 0.73 -2.23
N PRO A 62 -15.67 0.93 -2.30
CA PRO A 62 -16.33 2.11 -1.72
C PRO A 62 -16.03 2.37 -0.23
N ARG A 63 -15.67 1.33 0.53
CA ARG A 63 -15.36 1.41 1.97
C ARG A 63 -13.89 1.69 2.25
N HIS A 64 -13.02 1.39 1.29
CA HIS A 64 -11.58 1.55 1.44
C HIS A 64 -11.17 3.01 1.35
N THR A 65 -10.04 3.35 1.96
CA THR A 65 -9.41 4.65 1.81
C THR A 65 -9.03 4.90 0.35
N VAL A 66 -9.07 6.18 -0.03
CA VAL A 66 -8.52 6.66 -1.30
C VAL A 66 -7.02 6.86 -1.10
N LYS A 67 -6.21 6.31 -2.01
CA LYS A 67 -4.76 6.43 -2.00
C LYS A 67 -4.28 7.20 -3.21
N ALA A 68 -3.20 7.93 -3.03
CA ALA A 68 -2.38 8.48 -4.10
C ALA A 68 -1.25 7.49 -4.41
N HIS A 69 -1.00 7.28 -5.70
CA HIS A 69 0.16 6.60 -6.24
C HIS A 69 0.90 7.57 -7.15
N ILE A 70 2.18 7.79 -6.84
CA ILE A 70 3.12 8.51 -7.69
C ILE A 70 4.11 7.47 -8.24
N TYR A 71 4.10 7.27 -9.54
CA TYR A 71 5.01 6.36 -10.23
C TYR A 71 6.27 7.14 -10.62
N LEU A 72 7.43 6.57 -10.33
CA LEU A 72 8.73 7.11 -10.78
C LEU A 72 9.21 6.45 -12.07
N ASP A 73 8.77 5.22 -12.29
CA ASP A 73 8.96 4.42 -13.49
C ASP A 73 7.85 3.34 -13.53
N GLU A 74 8.00 2.30 -14.34
CA GLU A 74 7.01 1.24 -14.50
C GLU A 74 6.87 0.32 -13.26
N LEU A 75 7.88 0.25 -12.40
CA LEU A 75 7.96 -0.69 -11.26
C LEU A 75 8.04 0.01 -9.90
N THR A 76 8.40 1.29 -9.85
CA THR A 76 8.63 2.03 -8.61
C THR A 76 7.47 2.96 -8.30
N THR A 77 6.77 2.69 -7.19
CA THR A 77 5.59 3.45 -6.77
C THR A 77 5.76 4.02 -5.37
N ILE A 78 5.40 5.29 -5.19
CA ILE A 78 5.22 5.93 -3.90
C ILE A 78 3.72 6.03 -3.61
N THR A 79 3.29 5.40 -2.53
CA THR A 79 1.90 5.30 -2.12
C THR A 79 1.66 6.06 -0.82
N PHE A 80 0.59 6.85 -0.75
CA PHE A 80 0.16 7.46 0.51
C PHE A 80 -1.37 7.61 0.58
N PRO A 81 -1.97 7.53 1.78
CA PRO A 81 -3.40 7.73 1.94
C PRO A 81 -3.77 9.21 1.79
N LEU A 82 -4.88 9.48 1.09
CA LEU A 82 -5.53 10.81 1.10
C LEU A 82 -6.54 10.94 2.25
N VAL A 83 -6.90 9.81 2.87
CA VAL A 83 -7.81 9.68 4.00
C VAL A 83 -7.22 8.68 4.99
N LYS A 84 -7.29 8.98 6.28
CA LYS A 84 -6.68 8.14 7.34
C LYS A 84 -7.07 6.67 7.20
N LEU A 85 -6.07 5.80 7.25
CA LEU A 85 -6.23 4.34 7.21
C LEU A 85 -7.07 3.86 8.40
N THR A 86 -7.94 2.88 8.18
CA THR A 86 -8.48 2.07 9.27
C THR A 86 -7.39 1.18 9.87
N LYS A 87 -7.70 0.56 11.00
CA LYS A 87 -6.89 -0.53 11.56
C LYS A 87 -6.58 -1.60 10.49
N ILE A 88 -7.61 -2.13 9.81
CA ILE A 88 -7.42 -3.19 8.82
C ILE A 88 -6.58 -2.70 7.63
N GLU A 89 -6.79 -1.48 7.15
CA GLU A 89 -6.01 -0.90 6.04
C GLU A 89 -4.56 -0.63 6.43
N ARG A 90 -4.27 -0.34 7.71
CA ARG A 90 -2.92 -0.23 8.24
C ARG A 90 -2.26 -1.59 8.40
N GLU A 91 -3.02 -2.57 8.90
CA GLU A 91 -2.58 -3.96 9.08
C GLU A 91 -2.31 -4.65 7.74
N PHE A 92 -2.95 -4.22 6.64
CA PHE A 92 -2.64 -4.70 5.30
C PHE A 92 -1.14 -4.64 4.97
N TYR A 93 -0.46 -3.54 5.34
CA TYR A 93 0.97 -3.40 5.07
C TYR A 93 1.82 -4.34 5.94
N ARG A 94 1.45 -4.55 7.21
CA ARG A 94 2.08 -5.57 8.06
C ARG A 94 1.85 -6.97 7.55
N PHE A 95 0.62 -7.27 7.16
CA PHE A 95 0.23 -8.55 6.60
C PHE A 95 1.09 -8.91 5.38
N GLY A 96 1.29 -7.95 4.47
CA GLY A 96 2.11 -8.13 3.28
C GLY A 96 3.62 -8.09 3.53
N GLY A 97 4.06 -7.78 4.75
CA GLY A 97 5.45 -7.48 5.06
C GLY A 97 5.73 -5.99 4.86
N GLU A 98 6.06 -5.31 5.96
CA GLU A 98 6.51 -3.92 5.97
C GLU A 98 7.90 -3.82 6.61
N LEU A 99 8.76 -2.99 6.04
CA LEU A 99 10.11 -2.77 6.54
C LEU A 99 10.45 -1.28 6.44
N ASP A 100 11.08 -0.72 7.46
CA ASP A 100 11.54 0.66 7.46
C ASP A 100 12.91 0.80 6.80
N VAL A 101 13.42 2.04 6.75
CA VAL A 101 14.72 2.32 6.12
C VAL A 101 15.87 1.67 6.89
N GLU A 102 15.82 1.70 8.22
CA GLU A 102 16.88 1.12 9.05
C GLU A 102 16.99 -0.39 8.83
N GLY A 103 15.86 -1.11 8.83
CA GLY A 103 15.82 -2.53 8.51
C GLY A 103 16.33 -2.82 7.10
N LEU A 104 16.00 -1.98 6.11
CA LEU A 104 16.50 -2.15 4.75
C LEU A 104 18.02 -1.96 4.66
N GLU A 105 18.57 -0.94 5.32
CA GLU A 105 20.02 -0.68 5.37
C GLU A 105 20.80 -1.80 6.05
N ASN A 106 20.20 -2.42 7.08
CA ASN A 106 20.74 -3.56 7.78
C ASN A 106 20.51 -4.90 7.06
N ASN A 107 20.01 -4.89 5.82
CA ASN A 107 19.67 -6.09 5.04
C ASN A 107 18.71 -7.06 5.76
N VAL A 108 17.85 -6.54 6.63
CA VAL A 108 16.81 -7.31 7.31
C VAL A 108 15.74 -7.70 6.30
N ARG A 109 15.09 -8.83 6.56
CA ARG A 109 13.88 -9.29 5.87
C ARG A 109 12.82 -9.62 6.90
N VAL A 110 11.56 -9.38 6.55
CA VAL A 110 10.42 -9.57 7.45
C VAL A 110 9.52 -10.71 6.99
N VAL A 111 8.85 -11.33 7.95
CA VAL A 111 7.77 -12.28 7.65
C VAL A 111 6.58 -11.52 7.06
N GLY A 112 5.94 -12.09 6.05
CA GLY A 112 4.75 -11.51 5.43
C GLY A 112 4.04 -12.50 4.52
N VAL A 113 2.88 -12.13 4.00
CA VAL A 113 2.07 -13.00 3.14
C VAL A 113 1.99 -12.42 1.74
N ASP A 114 2.26 -13.25 0.75
CA ASP A 114 2.21 -12.86 -0.66
C ASP A 114 0.78 -12.96 -1.24
N LYS A 115 0.66 -12.64 -2.54
CA LYS A 115 -0.64 -12.68 -3.26
C LYS A 115 -1.18 -14.11 -3.48
N ARG A 116 -0.37 -15.15 -3.29
CA ARG A 116 -0.74 -16.57 -3.39
C ARG A 116 -1.26 -17.13 -2.06
N LEU A 117 -1.40 -16.28 -1.04
CA LEU A 117 -1.74 -16.70 0.33
C LEU A 117 -0.66 -17.60 0.94
N MET A 118 0.61 -17.37 0.57
CA MET A 118 1.76 -18.03 1.17
C MET A 118 2.41 -17.12 2.21
N LEU A 119 2.56 -17.62 3.44
CA LEU A 119 3.44 -17.03 4.45
C LEU A 119 4.89 -17.23 3.99
N ILE A 120 5.58 -16.12 3.80
CA ILE A 120 6.99 -16.07 3.42
C ILE A 120 7.80 -15.82 4.69
N GLU A 121 8.68 -16.75 5.01
CA GLU A 121 9.53 -16.71 6.18
C GLU A 121 11.00 -16.62 5.73
N PRO A 122 11.64 -15.45 5.89
CA PRO A 122 13.03 -15.29 5.50
C PRO A 122 13.97 -16.21 6.28
N THR A 123 14.99 -16.70 5.59
CA THR A 123 16.09 -17.51 6.13
C THR A 123 17.43 -16.96 5.65
N LEU A 124 18.54 -17.48 6.18
CA LEU A 124 19.88 -17.08 5.73
C LEU A 124 20.17 -17.36 4.25
N LYS A 125 19.44 -18.29 3.61
CA LYS A 125 19.70 -18.75 2.22
C LYS A 125 18.56 -18.45 1.25
N GLY A 126 17.52 -17.72 1.67
CA GLY A 126 16.30 -17.54 0.89
C GLY A 126 15.10 -17.46 1.83
N HIS A 127 14.04 -18.21 1.57
CA HIS A 127 12.84 -18.22 2.41
C HIS A 127 12.16 -19.59 2.41
N VAL A 128 11.29 -19.81 3.39
CA VAL A 128 10.35 -20.93 3.41
C VAL A 128 8.95 -20.38 3.13
N GLU A 129 8.16 -21.13 2.36
CA GLU A 129 6.78 -20.80 2.04
C GLU A 129 5.84 -21.81 2.71
N SER A 130 4.78 -21.32 3.37
CA SER A 130 3.70 -22.18 3.86
C SER A 130 2.33 -21.55 3.64
N SER A 131 1.31 -22.36 3.33
CA SER A 131 -0.05 -21.83 3.14
C SER A 131 -0.61 -21.27 4.45
N ILE A 132 -1.32 -20.15 4.36
CA ILE A 132 -2.03 -19.55 5.51
C ILE A 132 -3.43 -20.11 5.73
N LEU A 133 -3.97 -20.87 4.77
CA LEU A 133 -5.33 -21.41 4.83
C LEU A 133 -5.45 -22.44 5.95
N GLY A 134 -6.45 -22.26 6.82
CA GLY A 134 -6.66 -23.08 8.02
C GLY A 134 -5.69 -22.76 9.18
N ARG A 135 -4.84 -21.73 9.02
CA ARG A 135 -3.85 -21.29 10.01
C ARG A 135 -3.99 -19.79 10.34
N GLU A 136 -5.18 -19.24 10.17
CA GLU A 136 -5.41 -17.79 10.17
C GLU A 136 -5.04 -17.13 11.50
N VAL A 137 -5.38 -17.78 12.62
CA VAL A 137 -5.07 -17.28 13.98
C VAL A 137 -3.56 -17.31 14.24
N GLU A 138 -2.90 -18.40 13.83
CA GLU A 138 -1.45 -18.55 13.97
C GLU A 138 -0.71 -17.47 13.16
N VAL A 139 -1.11 -17.29 11.90
CA VAL A 139 -0.55 -16.30 10.98
C VAL A 139 -0.77 -14.87 11.49
N ALA A 140 -1.96 -14.56 11.99
CA ALA A 140 -2.27 -13.26 12.58
C ALA A 140 -1.36 -12.94 13.77
N SER A 141 -1.19 -13.90 14.69
CA SER A 141 -0.29 -13.77 15.83
C SER A 141 1.15 -13.54 15.38
N ARG A 142 1.61 -14.34 14.42
CA ARG A 142 2.98 -14.29 13.90
C ARG A 142 3.33 -12.97 13.21
N LEU A 143 2.37 -12.37 12.51
CA LEU A 143 2.55 -11.09 11.81
C LEU A 143 2.23 -9.88 12.71
N GLY A 144 1.75 -10.10 13.93
CA GLY A 144 1.32 -9.02 14.83
C GLY A 144 0.15 -8.22 14.27
N VAL A 145 -0.81 -8.89 13.63
CA VAL A 145 -2.02 -8.30 13.04
C VAL A 145 -3.29 -8.97 13.56
N SER A 146 -4.45 -8.36 13.31
CA SER A 146 -5.72 -9.01 13.63
C SER A 146 -6.03 -10.19 12.69
N VAL A 147 -6.83 -11.13 13.19
CA VAL A 147 -7.38 -12.20 12.34
C VAL A 147 -8.31 -11.64 11.24
N ASP A 148 -8.89 -10.45 11.47
CA ASP A 148 -9.78 -9.78 10.52
C ASP A 148 -9.08 -9.45 9.20
N ILE A 149 -7.85 -8.92 9.24
CA ILE A 149 -7.09 -8.65 8.01
C ILE A 149 -6.77 -9.96 7.29
N VAL A 150 -6.39 -11.04 8.02
CA VAL A 150 -6.07 -12.33 7.41
C VAL A 150 -7.29 -12.89 6.66
N ASN A 151 -8.45 -12.92 7.32
CA ASN A 151 -9.71 -13.36 6.73
C ASN A 151 -10.16 -12.48 5.56
N GLU A 152 -9.99 -11.15 5.65
CA GLU A 152 -10.28 -10.24 4.55
C GLU A 152 -9.43 -10.59 3.33
N ARG A 153 -8.12 -10.79 3.53
CA ARG A 153 -7.18 -11.09 2.44
C ARG A 153 -7.45 -12.43 1.79
N ILE A 154 -7.74 -13.48 2.56
CA ILE A 154 -8.18 -14.77 2.03
C ILE A 154 -9.44 -14.58 1.19
N ARG A 155 -10.48 -13.92 1.72
CA ARG A 155 -11.73 -13.70 0.99
C ARG A 155 -11.53 -12.92 -0.31
N VAL A 156 -10.72 -11.87 -0.29
CA VAL A 156 -10.48 -11.02 -1.46
C VAL A 156 -9.69 -11.77 -2.53
N LEU A 157 -8.66 -12.53 -2.17
CA LEU A 157 -7.81 -13.22 -3.12
C LEU A 157 -8.50 -14.47 -3.69
N MET A 158 -9.16 -15.28 -2.86
CA MET A 158 -9.93 -16.44 -3.33
C MET A 158 -11.07 -16.04 -4.28
N ARG A 159 -11.75 -14.92 -4.01
CA ARG A 159 -12.80 -14.41 -4.92
C ARG A 159 -12.23 -13.94 -6.26
N ARG A 160 -10.99 -13.41 -6.29
CA ARG A 160 -10.32 -13.02 -7.53
C ARG A 160 -9.96 -14.23 -8.37
N ASP A 161 -9.57 -15.33 -7.75
CA ASP A 161 -9.23 -16.56 -8.45
C ASP A 161 -10.49 -17.23 -9.05
N ASP A 162 -11.64 -17.14 -8.37
CA ASP A 162 -12.92 -17.71 -8.82
C ASP A 162 -13.64 -16.85 -9.89
N VAL A 163 -13.74 -15.53 -9.67
CA VAL A 163 -14.57 -14.62 -10.50
C VAL A 163 -13.72 -13.76 -11.46
N GLY A 164 -12.39 -13.78 -11.33
CA GLY A 164 -11.47 -12.94 -12.08
C GLY A 164 -11.18 -11.58 -11.44
N ARG A 165 -10.25 -10.81 -12.03
CA ARG A 165 -9.85 -9.48 -11.54
C ARG A 165 -10.98 -8.46 -11.71
N THR A 166 -11.74 -8.22 -10.66
CA THR A 166 -12.55 -7.01 -10.58
C THR A 166 -11.61 -5.80 -10.49
N GLY A 167 -11.83 -4.81 -11.36
CA GLY A 167 -11.11 -3.54 -11.28
C GLY A 167 -11.28 -2.87 -9.91
N VAL A 168 -10.44 -1.89 -9.62
CA VAL A 168 -10.63 -1.04 -8.44
C VAL A 168 -11.89 -0.18 -8.60
N PHE A 169 -12.55 0.17 -7.49
CA PHE A 169 -13.75 1.01 -7.52
C PHE A 169 -13.51 2.41 -8.10
N LEU A 170 -12.33 2.99 -7.83
CA LEU A 170 -11.88 4.25 -8.41
C LEU A 170 -10.46 4.08 -8.94
N LYS A 171 -10.21 4.52 -10.18
CA LYS A 171 -8.89 4.73 -10.75
C LYS A 171 -8.93 6.00 -11.58
N VAL A 172 -8.25 7.05 -11.13
CA VAL A 172 -8.21 8.35 -11.80
C VAL A 172 -6.75 8.69 -12.03
N ARG A 173 -6.35 8.85 -13.29
CA ARG A 173 -5.06 9.43 -13.65
C ARG A 173 -5.15 10.95 -13.54
N LEU A 174 -4.16 11.57 -12.91
CA LEU A 174 -4.06 13.00 -12.71
C LEU A 174 -3.13 13.62 -13.75
N GLY A 175 -3.41 14.86 -14.16
CA GLY A 175 -2.48 15.66 -14.95
C GLY A 175 -1.29 16.15 -14.11
N GLU A 176 -0.26 16.65 -14.80
CA GLU A 176 0.96 17.16 -14.16
C GLU A 176 0.65 18.25 -13.11
N ASN A 177 -0.25 19.18 -13.44
CA ASN A 177 -0.64 20.29 -12.56
C ASN A 177 -1.81 19.97 -11.61
N ASP A 178 -2.35 18.75 -11.65
CA ASP A 178 -3.45 18.36 -10.76
C ASP A 178 -2.93 18.07 -9.35
N VAL A 179 -3.65 18.60 -8.36
CA VAL A 179 -3.46 18.32 -6.94
C VAL A 179 -4.43 17.24 -6.49
N PHE A 180 -3.93 16.19 -5.83
CA PHE A 180 -4.76 15.04 -5.41
C PHE A 180 -5.97 15.44 -4.56
N GLU A 181 -5.78 16.33 -3.60
CA GLU A 181 -6.83 16.76 -2.68
C GLU A 181 -7.96 17.52 -3.40
N ASP A 182 -7.62 18.32 -4.40
CA ASP A 182 -8.62 19.06 -5.20
C ASP A 182 -9.40 18.13 -6.13
N VAL A 183 -8.71 17.18 -6.75
CA VAL A 183 -9.36 16.13 -7.56
C VAL A 183 -10.28 15.28 -6.68
N LEU A 184 -9.84 14.89 -5.47
CA LEU A 184 -10.66 14.14 -4.53
C LEU A 184 -11.91 14.94 -4.13
N ARG A 185 -11.78 16.22 -3.82
CA ARG A 185 -12.91 17.11 -3.50
C ARG A 185 -13.95 17.16 -4.64
N LYS A 186 -13.49 17.27 -5.89
CA LYS A 186 -14.36 17.23 -7.09
C LYS A 186 -15.05 15.88 -7.27
N ILE A 187 -14.40 14.78 -6.90
CA ILE A 187 -14.99 13.44 -6.97
C ILE A 187 -16.07 13.27 -5.89
N VAL A 188 -15.78 13.69 -4.66
CA VAL A 188 -16.69 13.62 -3.51
C VAL A 188 -18.00 14.38 -3.76
N SER A 189 -17.93 15.51 -4.46
CA SER A 189 -19.12 16.30 -4.82
C SER A 189 -20.02 15.59 -5.84
N LYS A 190 -19.52 14.58 -6.56
CA LYS A 190 -20.26 13.83 -7.59
C LYS A 190 -20.54 12.37 -7.22
N ASN A 191 -19.79 11.79 -6.28
CA ASN A 191 -19.89 10.37 -5.92
C ASN A 191 -20.41 10.18 -4.48
N PRO A 192 -21.70 9.79 -4.29
CA PRO A 192 -22.28 9.60 -2.97
C PRO A 192 -21.61 8.52 -2.13
N ALA A 193 -21.03 7.49 -2.75
CA ALA A 193 -20.39 6.41 -2.02
C ALA A 193 -19.10 6.88 -1.35
N ILE A 194 -18.27 7.65 -2.07
CA ILE A 194 -17.05 8.24 -1.52
C ILE A 194 -17.39 9.29 -0.47
N ARG A 195 -18.42 10.10 -0.70
CA ARG A 195 -18.90 11.06 0.30
C ARG A 195 -19.34 10.40 1.60
N ARG A 196 -20.13 9.31 1.51
CA ARG A 196 -20.53 8.53 2.70
C ARG A 196 -19.32 7.97 3.43
N MET A 197 -18.33 7.46 2.70
CA MET A 197 -17.08 6.98 3.30
C MET A 197 -16.36 8.11 4.06
N MET A 198 -16.23 9.31 3.48
CA MET A 198 -15.60 10.44 4.17
C MET A 198 -16.36 10.90 5.42
N ILE A 199 -17.69 10.93 5.40
CA ILE A 199 -18.52 11.25 6.58
C ILE A 199 -18.29 10.20 7.68
N GLN A 200 -18.29 8.91 7.34
CA GLN A 200 -18.00 7.82 8.29
C GLN A 200 -16.59 7.91 8.88
N ARG A 201 -15.66 8.56 8.18
CA ARG A 201 -14.29 8.82 8.63
C ARG A 201 -14.15 10.15 9.38
N GLY A 202 -15.22 10.93 9.53
CA GLY A 202 -15.23 12.21 10.25
C GLY A 202 -14.52 13.36 9.52
N LEU A 203 -14.50 13.35 8.18
CA LEU A 203 -13.79 14.33 7.35
C LEU A 203 -14.71 15.33 6.64
N LEU A 204 -16.02 15.12 6.73
CA LEU A 204 -17.11 15.96 6.22
C LEU A 204 -18.24 15.94 7.25
#